data_AF-A0A6A5K1W0-F1
#
_entry.id   AF-A0A6A5K1W0-F1
#
_cell.length_a   1.000
_cell.length_b   1.000
_cell.length_c   1.000
_cell.angle_alpha   90.00
_cell.angle_beta   90.00
_cell.angle_gamma   90.00
#
_symmetry.space_group_name_H-M   'P 1'
#
loop_
_entity.id
_entity.type
_entity.pdbx_description
1 polymer ?
#
loop_
_entity_poly.entity_id
_entity_poly.type
_entity_poly.pdbx_seq_one_letter_code
_entity_poly.pdbx_strand_id
1 'polypeptide(L)' 'SLYLRYYLAYFCKLIIVVLRKLGKDNYIVLKSYRLIALINTISKIIDIAIARRLSYLAKKIYKA' A
#
# COMPACT_ATOMS: atom_id res chain seq x y z
N SER A 1 -19.19 -12.11 -10.30
CA SER A 1 -18.91 -10.69 -9.97
C SER A 1 -18.36 -10.62 -8.55
N LEU A 2 -17.16 -10.06 -8.36
CA LEU A 2 -16.55 -9.86 -7.02
C LEU A 2 -16.92 -8.46 -6.52
N TYR A 3 -17.94 -8.37 -5.67
CA TYR A 3 -18.34 -7.12 -5.04
C TYR A 3 -17.53 -6.90 -3.75
N LEU A 4 -16.50 -6.04 -3.81
CA LEU A 4 -15.76 -5.59 -2.64
C LEU A 4 -16.54 -4.46 -1.94
N ARG A 5 -17.58 -4.82 -1.18
CA ARG A 5 -18.58 -3.86 -0.65
C ARG A 5 -18.20 -3.22 0.69
N TYR A 6 -16.97 -3.35 1.15
CA TYR A 6 -16.54 -2.89 2.47
C TYR A 6 -15.16 -2.21 2.40
N TYR A 7 -15.17 -0.87 2.38
CA TYR A 7 -13.97 -0.03 2.54
C TYR A 7 -13.95 0.49 3.98
N LEU A 8 -13.11 -0.11 4.84
CA LEU A 8 -13.00 0.31 6.23
C LEU A 8 -12.12 1.55 6.37
N ALA A 9 -12.71 2.72 6.15
CA ALA A 9 -12.06 4.02 6.34
C ALA A 9 -11.40 4.15 7.73
N TYR A 10 -11.96 3.49 8.76
CA TYR A 10 -11.41 3.47 10.12
C TYR A 10 -10.04 2.78 10.22
N PHE A 11 -9.79 1.77 9.38
CA PHE A 11 -8.49 1.09 9.35
C PHE A 11 -7.48 1.82 8.46
N CYS A 12 -7.90 2.75 7.61
CA CYS A 12 -6.98 3.55 6.78
C CYS A 12 -6.33 4.72 7.55
N LYS A 13 -5.88 4.49 8.79
CA LYS A 13 -4.96 5.41 9.47
C LYS A 13 -3.54 5.11 9.00
N LEU A 14 -2.89 6.13 8.46
CA LEU A 14 -1.50 6.07 8.02
C LEU A 14 -0.70 7.22 8.62
N ILE A 15 0.57 6.95 8.91
CA ILE A 15 1.55 7.96 9.31
C ILE A 15 2.51 8.13 8.14
N ILE A 16 2.66 9.35 7.63
CA ILE A 16 3.62 9.65 6.57
C ILE A 16 4.93 10.03 7.23
N VAL A 17 5.95 9.18 7.05
CA VAL A 17 7.32 9.50 7.45
C VAL A 17 8.06 10.08 6.27
N VAL A 18 8.64 11.26 6.46
CA VAL A 18 9.42 11.97 5.45
C VAL A 18 10.90 11.62 5.63
N LEU A 19 11.45 10.81 4.74
CA LEU A 19 12.86 10.39 4.78
C LEU A 19 13.70 11.20 3.79
N ARG A 20 14.90 11.61 4.17
CA ARG A 20 15.86 12.27 3.25
C ARG A 20 16.49 11.23 2.30
N LYS A 21 16.60 11.55 1.01
CA LYS A 21 17.38 10.74 0.05
C LYS A 21 18.86 10.98 0.27
N LEU A 22 19.65 9.91 0.33
CA LEU A 22 21.11 10.00 0.33
C LEU A 22 21.63 10.59 -0.99
N GLY A 23 22.72 11.36 -0.93
CA GLY A 23 23.35 11.96 -2.10
C GLY A 23 22.58 13.12 -2.73
N LYS A 24 21.78 13.85 -1.94
CA LYS A 24 21.15 15.10 -2.37
C LYS A 24 21.69 16.27 -1.57
N ASP A 25 22.11 17.31 -2.29
CA ASP A 25 22.73 18.49 -1.68
C ASP A 25 21.68 19.50 -1.22
N ASN A 26 20.59 19.63 -1.98
CA ASN A 26 19.50 20.56 -1.68
C ASN A 26 18.25 19.86 -1.14
N TYR A 27 18.03 19.98 0.17
CA TYR A 27 16.83 19.46 0.88
C TYR A 27 15.68 20.47 0.97
N ILE A 28 15.74 21.56 0.21
CA ILE A 28 14.64 22.51 0.04
C ILE A 28 13.61 21.95 -0.96
N VAL A 29 14.05 21.09 -1.89
CA VAL A 29 13.20 20.53 -2.95
C VAL A 29 12.56 19.22 -2.49
N LEU A 30 11.24 19.09 -2.67
CA LEU A 30 10.46 17.87 -2.37
C LEU A 30 11.05 16.59 -3.01
N LYS A 31 11.67 16.71 -4.19
CA LYS A 31 12.32 15.60 -4.91
C LYS A 31 13.46 14.94 -4.10
N SER A 32 14.04 15.65 -3.13
CA SER A 32 15.10 15.17 -2.24
C SER A 32 14.59 14.33 -1.07
N TYR A 33 13.27 14.18 -0.94
CA TYR A 33 12.65 13.34 0.09
C TYR A 33 12.01 12.07 -0.51
N ARG A 34 11.89 11.03 0.32
CA ARG A 34 11.09 9.83 0.10
C ARG A 34 10.01 9.81 1.16
N LEU A 35 8.75 9.83 0.73
CA LEU A 35 7.62 9.64 1.63
C LEU A 35 7.39 8.14 1.80
N ILE A 36 7.31 7.70 3.05
CA ILE A 36 6.96 6.33 3.40
C ILE A 36 5.67 6.39 4.20
N ALA A 37 4.60 5.83 3.64
CA ALA A 37 3.34 5.67 4.36
C ALA A 37 3.42 4.42 5.24
N LEU A 38 3.44 4.63 6.56
CA LEU A 38 3.28 3.56 7.54
C LEU A 38 1.79 3.33 7.77
N ILE A 39 1.29 2.26 7.19
CA ILE A 39 -0.10 1.83 7.32
C ILE A 39 -0.21 0.94 8.56
N ASN A 40 -1.32 1.02 9.29
CA ASN A 40 -1.54 0.13 10.42
C ASN A 40 -1.53 -1.35 10.01
N THR A 41 -1.17 -2.21 10.96
CA THR A 41 -1.01 -3.66 10.72
C THR A 41 -2.30 -4.30 10.24
N ILE A 42 -3.45 -3.84 10.73
CA ILE A 42 -4.77 -4.38 10.36
C ILE A 42 -5.07 -4.16 8.88
N SER A 43 -4.91 -2.94 8.36
CA SER A 43 -5.10 -2.69 6.92
C SER A 43 -4.11 -3.49 6.09
N LYS A 44 -2.86 -3.59 6.53
CA LYS A 44 -1.85 -4.38 5.81
C LYS A 44 -2.21 -5.86 5.73
N ILE A 45 -2.76 -6.44 6.81
CA ILE A 45 -3.23 -7.82 6.82
C ILE A 45 -4.41 -8.02 5.85
N ILE A 46 -5.38 -7.10 5.85
CA ILE A 46 -6.53 -7.15 4.95
C ILE A 46 -6.07 -7.06 3.49
N ASP A 47 -5.18 -6.12 3.17
CA ASP A 47 -4.61 -5.97 1.81
C ASP A 47 -3.93 -7.26 1.35
N ILE A 48 -3.12 -7.88 2.21
CA ILE A 48 -2.43 -9.15 1.90
C ILE A 48 -3.45 -10.26 1.67
N ALA A 49 -4.50 -10.36 2.49
CA ALA A 49 -5.52 -11.38 2.34
C ALA A 49 -6.28 -11.24 1.00
N ILE A 50 -6.67 -10.02 0.63
CA ILE A 50 -7.34 -9.73 -0.63
C ILE A 50 -6.41 -10.00 -1.82
N ALA A 51 -5.17 -9.53 -1.76
CA ALA A 51 -4.18 -9.75 -2.82
C ALA A 51 -3.93 -11.24 -3.07
N ARG A 52 -3.86 -12.07 -2.02
CA ARG A 52 -3.72 -13.53 -2.14
C ARG A 52 -4.92 -14.16 -2.84
N ARG A 53 -6.15 -13.73 -2.49
CA ARG A 53 -7.38 -14.23 -3.13
C ARG A 53 -7.44 -13.84 -4.60
N LEU A 54 -7.13 -12.59 -4.92
CA LEU A 54 -7.07 -12.11 -6.30
C LEU A 54 -5.98 -12.82 -7.10
N SER A 55 -4.79 -13.03 -6.53
CA SER A 55 -3.71 -13.77 -7.17
C SER A 55 -4.09 -15.21 -7.49
N TYR A 56 -4.77 -15.89 -6.56
CA TYR A 56 -5.27 -17.25 -6.78
C TYR A 56 -6.28 -17.29 -7.94
N LEU A 57 -7.24 -16.37 -7.95
CA LEU A 57 -8.26 -16.29 -9.00
C LEU A 57 -7.66 -15.92 -10.36
N ALA A 58 -6.75 -14.94 -10.40
CA ALA A 58 -6.03 -14.57 -11.62
C ALA A 58 -5.28 -15.78 -12.18
N LYS A 59 -4.51 -16.49 -11.35
CA LYS A 59 -3.83 -17.73 -11.78
C LYS A 59 -4.80 -18.77 -12.31
N LYS A 60 -5.97 -18.93 -11.70
CA LYS A 60 -7.00 -19.87 -12.17
C LYS A 60 -7.55 -19.48 -13.54
N ILE A 61 -7.78 -18.19 -13.79
CA ILE A 61 -8.27 -17.68 -15.08
C ILE A 61 -7.22 -17.81 -16.18
N TYR A 62 -5.96 -17.42 -15.92
CA TYR A 62 -4.89 -17.50 -16.91
C TYR A 62 -4.46 -18.93 -17.28
N LYS A 63 -4.86 -19.93 -16.49
CA LYS A 63 -4.54 -21.35 -16.73
C LYS A 63 -5.72 -22.14 -17.28
N ALA A 64 -6.89 -21.51 -17.40
CA ALA A 64 -8.10 -22.04 -18.04
C ALA A 64 -8.16 -21.54 -19.49
#